data_AF-A0A8J2NCY3-F1
#
_entry.id   AF-A0A8J2NCY3-F1
#
_cell.length_a   1.000
_cell.length_b   1.000
_cell.length_c   1.000
_cell.angle_alpha   90.00
_cell.angle_beta   90.00
_cell.angle_gamma   90.00
#
_symmetry.space_group_name_H-M   'P 1'
#
loop_
_entity.id
_entity.type
_entity.pdbx_description
1 polymer ?
#
loop_
_entity_poly.entity_id
_entity_poly.type
_entity_poly.pdbx_seq_one_letter_code
_entity_poly.pdbx_strand_id
1 'polypeptide(L)'
;MAHQAERLPWQTLASVFELKTANPCQHGARNLHPQATPESRQKLSQFFDALFKNATIDAKQERNKYPDKFDPINVGSFFKDITGEEDDTPAQYYPPAKDEVILPDKIVEIITLTVKRWYPKEKDGSSKVDQGLLCTHTNDCDCALPLKERQTAAFQRDRHFNDCYEFYHYNGKAYRNLEFIKTLILHGEMDPILRVCSSDECYLIKWWTCGPCECEGSDLGWDKLCEYAMTMYLILNIIYCFPDLRDGGYRDLGSYQRAIRACTISSSCQIATYSHRDLFGIEDEQFTKYPKPFDFTRWKHVMKVDKYNLPEAINKAYEETGEVPDGYYKLDYYPYGLMSYDELLSFEKPVSYQPHATDILQAHAVLHNKGLPAELSDSILSSANYTAKRTLPIAGEPFHPENKAELDRYLEQCWGLVVRCVMLGYELEDEDWSIEKKVRDVFRWRFGSLFECECKWRAEFFYNFDEEV
;
A
#
# COMPACT_ATOMS: atom_id res chain seq x y z
N MET A 1 11.63 20.59 -2.00
CA MET A 1 12.37 20.06 -3.17
C MET A 1 11.83 18.66 -3.43
N ALA A 2 12.02 18.10 -4.63
CA ALA A 2 11.75 16.67 -4.80
C ALA A 2 12.60 15.88 -3.78
N HIS A 3 12.02 14.85 -3.18
CA HIS A 3 12.70 13.99 -2.25
C HIS A 3 13.90 13.32 -2.94
N GLN A 4 15.06 13.26 -2.27
CA GLN A 4 16.30 12.75 -2.86
C GLN A 4 16.72 13.46 -4.18
N ALA A 5 16.46 14.76 -4.32
CA ALA A 5 16.82 15.54 -5.51
C ALA A 5 18.29 15.47 -5.93
N GLU A 6 19.20 15.20 -4.98
CA GLU A 6 20.64 15.07 -5.24
C GLU A 6 21.03 13.67 -5.73
N ARG A 7 20.21 12.65 -5.47
CA ARG A 7 20.49 11.23 -5.75
C ARG A 7 19.73 10.69 -6.96
N LEU A 8 18.59 11.29 -7.29
CA LEU A 8 17.69 10.83 -8.35
C LEU A 8 17.52 11.91 -9.43
N PRO A 9 17.59 11.55 -10.73
CA PRO A 9 17.52 12.51 -11.82
C PRO A 9 16.07 12.90 -12.16
N TRP A 10 15.38 13.53 -11.21
CA TRP A 10 13.95 13.88 -11.33
C TRP A 10 13.63 14.81 -12.48
N GLN A 11 14.53 15.76 -12.79
CA GLN A 11 14.33 16.66 -13.94
C GLN A 11 14.43 15.90 -15.27
N THR A 12 15.33 14.92 -15.35
CA THR A 12 15.44 14.02 -16.51
C THR A 12 14.15 13.21 -16.67
N LEU A 13 13.62 12.64 -15.59
CA LEU A 13 12.34 11.94 -15.61
C LEU A 13 11.19 12.87 -16.01
N ALA A 14 11.08 14.05 -15.40
CA ALA A 14 10.02 15.00 -15.70
C ALA A 14 10.04 15.45 -17.17
N SER A 15 11.22 15.54 -17.79
CA SER A 15 11.37 15.88 -19.21
C SER A 15 10.80 14.84 -20.18
N VAL A 16 10.49 13.62 -19.70
CA VAL A 16 9.76 12.60 -20.47
C VAL A 16 8.30 13.02 -20.68
N PHE A 17 7.77 13.93 -19.84
CA PHE A 17 6.38 14.31 -19.86
C PHE A 17 6.15 15.69 -20.46
N GLU A 18 5.03 15.81 -21.16
CA GLU A 18 4.46 17.07 -21.62
C GLU A 18 3.10 17.26 -20.95
N LEU A 19 2.89 18.42 -20.32
CA LEU A 19 1.59 18.78 -19.76
C LEU A 19 0.65 19.17 -20.91
N LYS A 20 -0.47 18.46 -21.08
CA LYS A 20 -1.51 18.82 -22.05
C LYS A 20 -2.82 19.15 -21.34
N THR A 21 -3.46 20.22 -21.81
CA THR A 21 -4.73 20.73 -21.27
C THR A 21 -5.94 19.96 -21.76
N ALA A 22 -5.85 19.37 -22.95
CA ALA A 22 -6.83 18.43 -23.47
C ALA A 22 -6.15 17.49 -24.47
N ASN A 23 -6.37 16.19 -24.31
CA ASN A 23 -5.91 15.19 -25.25
C ASN A 23 -7.09 14.38 -25.80
N PRO A 24 -7.32 14.35 -27.12
CA PRO A 24 -8.37 13.54 -27.73
C PRO A 24 -8.28 12.05 -27.39
N CYS A 25 -7.08 11.54 -27.08
CA CYS A 25 -6.98 10.17 -26.60
C CYS A 25 -7.64 10.03 -25.23
N GLN A 26 -7.29 10.84 -24.21
CA GLN A 26 -7.86 10.76 -22.86
C GLN A 26 -9.19 11.49 -22.70
N HIS A 27 -10.06 11.45 -23.71
CA HIS A 27 -11.39 12.08 -23.66
C HIS A 27 -11.37 13.60 -23.32
N GLY A 28 -10.27 14.28 -23.60
CA GLY A 28 -10.08 15.70 -23.26
C GLY A 28 -9.55 15.96 -21.85
N ALA A 29 -9.18 14.93 -21.08
CA ALA A 29 -8.63 15.10 -19.73
C ALA A 29 -7.30 15.86 -19.74
N ARG A 30 -7.10 16.68 -18.71
CA ARG A 30 -5.82 17.32 -18.42
C ARG A 30 -4.89 16.30 -17.77
N ASN A 31 -3.70 16.11 -18.33
CA ASN A 31 -2.74 15.15 -17.78
C ASN A 31 -1.29 15.42 -18.22
N LEU A 32 -0.37 14.72 -17.55
CA LEU A 32 1.01 14.58 -18.01
C LEU A 32 1.09 13.44 -19.03
N HIS A 33 1.56 13.74 -20.23
CA HIS A 33 1.66 12.76 -21.31
C HIS A 33 3.11 12.39 -21.58
N PRO A 34 3.45 11.10 -21.58
CA PRO A 34 4.80 10.68 -21.97
C PRO A 34 5.04 10.99 -23.45
N GLN A 35 6.23 11.51 -23.73
CA GLN A 35 6.75 11.63 -25.08
C GLN A 35 7.26 10.25 -25.51
N ALA A 36 6.62 9.65 -26.51
CA ALA A 36 6.96 8.30 -26.96
C ALA A 36 8.17 8.29 -27.92
N THR A 37 9.32 8.81 -27.48
CA THR A 37 10.56 8.86 -28.27
C THR A 37 11.61 7.88 -27.73
N PRO A 38 12.58 7.42 -28.55
CA PRO A 38 13.69 6.58 -28.08
C PRO A 38 14.47 7.23 -26.93
N GLU A 39 14.70 8.54 -26.97
CA GLU A 39 15.38 9.28 -25.91
C GLU A 39 14.58 9.26 -24.61
N SER A 40 13.25 9.32 -24.70
CA SER A 40 12.37 9.24 -23.53
C SER A 40 12.40 7.86 -22.87
N ARG A 41 12.48 6.77 -23.67
CA ARG A 41 12.70 5.41 -23.16
C ARG A 41 14.04 5.28 -22.45
N GLN A 42 15.11 5.82 -23.06
CA GLN A 42 16.45 5.81 -22.45
C GLN A 42 16.46 6.56 -21.12
N LYS A 43 15.81 7.73 -21.04
CA LYS A 43 15.69 8.51 -19.80
C LYS A 43 14.93 7.76 -18.71
N LEU A 44 13.87 7.02 -19.06
CA LEU A 44 13.13 6.17 -18.12
C LEU A 44 14.01 5.05 -17.58
N SER A 45 14.73 4.35 -18.45
CA SER A 45 15.66 3.29 -18.05
C SER A 45 16.76 3.81 -17.12
N GLN A 46 17.41 4.92 -17.50
CA GLN A 46 18.41 5.57 -16.66
C GLN A 46 17.87 6.03 -15.30
N PHE A 47 16.64 6.56 -15.26
CA PHE A 47 16.01 6.94 -14.01
C PHE A 47 15.74 5.71 -13.14
N PHE A 48 15.20 4.63 -13.70
CA PHE A 48 14.96 3.39 -12.96
C PHE A 48 16.26 2.83 -12.40
N ASP A 49 17.32 2.74 -13.20
CA ASP A 49 18.61 2.20 -12.75
C ASP A 49 19.17 3.04 -11.59
N ALA A 50 19.03 4.37 -11.65
CA ALA A 50 19.39 5.26 -10.55
C ALA A 50 18.50 5.04 -9.31
N LEU A 51 17.20 4.90 -9.50
CA LEU A 51 16.24 4.64 -8.41
C LEU A 51 16.56 3.32 -7.71
N PHE A 52 16.70 2.24 -8.46
CA PHE A 52 16.97 0.92 -7.91
C PHE A 52 18.34 0.87 -7.24
N LYS A 53 19.39 1.42 -7.89
CA LYS A 53 20.72 1.53 -7.28
C LYS A 53 20.69 2.24 -5.92
N ASN A 54 19.96 3.36 -5.81
CA ASN A 54 19.85 4.08 -4.56
C ASN A 54 19.04 3.30 -3.51
N ALA A 55 17.94 2.65 -3.91
CA ALA A 55 17.16 1.78 -3.04
C ALA A 55 18.01 0.61 -2.52
N THR A 56 18.86 0.01 -3.35
CA THR A 56 19.81 -1.05 -2.96
C THR A 56 20.85 -0.54 -1.96
N ILE A 57 21.42 0.65 -2.17
CA ILE A 57 22.38 1.24 -1.22
C ILE A 57 21.71 1.43 0.14
N ASP A 58 20.52 2.02 0.15
CA ASP A 58 19.78 2.29 1.38
C ASP A 58 19.30 1.00 2.03
N ALA A 59 18.92 -0.02 1.25
CA ALA A 59 18.54 -1.35 1.76
C ALA A 59 19.71 -2.03 2.46
N LYS A 60 20.92 -1.93 1.91
CA LYS A 60 22.14 -2.44 2.58
C LYS A 60 22.43 -1.67 3.86
N GLN A 61 22.27 -0.35 3.85
CA GLN A 61 22.44 0.47 5.07
C GLN A 61 21.41 0.13 6.14
N GLU A 62 20.15 -0.08 5.73
CA GLU A 62 19.07 -0.52 6.62
C GLU A 62 19.37 -1.91 7.19
N ARG A 63 19.85 -2.83 6.35
CA ARG A 63 20.21 -4.20 6.73
C ARG A 63 21.31 -4.26 7.79
N ASN A 64 22.27 -3.33 7.73
CA ASN A 64 23.38 -3.22 8.69
C ASN A 64 22.92 -2.84 10.11
N LYS A 65 21.66 -2.42 10.31
CA LYS A 65 21.10 -2.19 11.65
C LYS A 65 20.79 -3.49 12.38
N TYR A 66 20.74 -4.61 11.65
CA TYR A 66 20.36 -5.93 12.15
C TYR A 66 21.57 -6.88 12.10
N PRO A 67 21.61 -7.93 12.94
CA PRO A 67 22.69 -8.92 12.91
C PRO A 67 22.89 -9.54 11.52
N ASP A 68 24.13 -9.71 11.09
CA ASP A 68 24.46 -10.39 9.82
C ASP A 68 24.12 -11.89 9.87
N LYS A 69 24.15 -12.48 11.07
CA LYS A 69 23.76 -13.86 11.36
C LYS A 69 22.83 -13.88 12.56
N PHE A 70 21.69 -14.56 12.43
CA PHE A 70 20.89 -14.93 13.59
C PHE A 70 21.48 -16.22 14.15
N ASP A 71 22.16 -16.08 15.29
CA ASP A 71 22.73 -17.18 16.05
C ASP A 71 21.76 -17.48 17.22
N PRO A 72 21.03 -18.61 17.20
CA PRO A 72 20.18 -19.06 18.28
C PRO A 72 21.08 -19.46 19.44
N ILE A 73 21.22 -18.55 20.39
CA ILE A 73 21.85 -18.80 21.67
C ILE A 73 23.28 -19.32 21.49
N ASN A 74 24.24 -18.42 21.54
CA ASN A 74 25.64 -18.82 21.67
C ASN A 74 25.85 -19.45 23.06
N VAL A 75 25.50 -20.72 23.22
CA VAL A 75 25.86 -21.53 24.39
C VAL A 75 27.39 -21.54 24.52
N GLY A 76 28.11 -21.39 23.40
CA GLY A 76 29.54 -21.17 23.34
C GLY A 76 30.03 -19.86 23.98
N SER A 77 29.20 -18.82 24.13
CA SER A 77 29.53 -17.60 24.88
C SER A 77 29.46 -17.87 26.38
N PHE A 78 28.51 -18.69 26.82
CA PHE A 78 28.43 -19.14 28.22
C PHE A 78 29.58 -20.09 28.58
N PHE A 79 30.02 -20.93 27.64
CA PHE A 79 31.21 -21.78 27.83
C PHE A 79 32.54 -21.03 27.61
N LYS A 80 32.58 -19.97 26.79
CA LYS A 80 33.76 -19.10 26.59
C LYS A 80 34.26 -18.49 27.90
N ASP A 81 33.34 -18.06 28.76
CA ASP A 81 33.65 -17.51 30.08
C ASP A 81 34.18 -18.58 31.07
N ILE A 82 33.98 -19.87 30.78
CA ILE A 82 34.36 -20.99 31.65
C ILE A 82 35.66 -21.66 31.17
N THR A 83 35.88 -21.81 29.86
CA THR A 83 36.95 -22.65 29.32
C THR A 83 38.11 -21.88 28.68
N GLY A 84 37.92 -20.61 28.29
CA GLY A 84 38.98 -19.75 27.76
C GLY A 84 39.63 -20.21 26.46
N GLU A 85 39.03 -21.15 25.72
CA GLU A 85 39.54 -21.61 24.42
C GLU A 85 38.94 -20.77 23.28
N GLU A 86 39.81 -20.25 22.41
CA GLU A 86 39.42 -19.65 21.13
C GLU A 86 39.05 -20.77 20.17
N ASP A 87 37.75 -20.99 19.99
CA ASP A 87 37.23 -21.85 18.93
C ASP A 87 37.19 -21.06 17.61
N ASP A 88 38.05 -21.45 16.68
CA ASP A 88 38.23 -20.88 15.34
C ASP A 88 37.21 -21.46 14.33
N THR A 89 36.15 -22.13 14.80
CA THR A 89 35.07 -22.60 13.95
C THR A 89 34.21 -21.44 13.43
N PRO A 90 33.90 -21.40 12.13
CA PRO A 90 33.02 -20.37 11.56
C PRO A 90 31.67 -20.44 12.28
N ALA A 91 31.22 -19.29 12.83
CA ALA A 91 29.95 -19.17 13.54
C ALA A 91 28.84 -19.94 12.81
N GLN A 92 28.44 -21.05 13.42
CA GLN A 92 27.43 -21.96 12.91
C GLN A 92 26.10 -21.24 12.90
N TYR A 93 25.45 -21.27 11.76
CA TYR A 93 24.09 -20.78 11.61
C TYR A 93 23.15 -21.80 12.23
N TYR A 94 22.44 -21.45 13.30
CA TYR A 94 21.24 -22.19 13.64
C TYR A 94 20.03 -21.37 13.18
N PRO A 95 19.12 -21.92 12.37
CA PRO A 95 17.83 -21.30 12.15
C PRO A 95 17.10 -21.16 13.49
N PRO A 96 16.26 -20.12 13.68
CA PRO A 96 15.46 -20.03 14.88
C PRO A 96 14.60 -21.29 15.04
N ALA A 97 14.46 -21.75 16.29
CA ALA A 97 13.66 -22.94 16.56
C ALA A 97 12.20 -22.69 16.14
N LYS A 98 11.50 -23.75 15.73
CA LYS A 98 10.10 -23.65 15.26
C LYS A 98 9.18 -23.03 16.31
N ASP A 99 9.44 -23.27 17.59
CA ASP A 99 8.72 -22.78 18.75
C ASP A 99 9.31 -21.49 19.36
N GLU A 100 10.37 -20.95 18.77
CA GLU A 100 10.98 -19.69 19.20
C GLU A 100 10.04 -18.52 18.93
N VAL A 101 9.84 -17.67 19.94
CA VAL A 101 8.98 -16.49 19.82
C VAL A 101 9.75 -15.38 19.10
N ILE A 102 9.30 -15.03 17.90
CA ILE A 102 9.89 -13.97 17.07
C ILE A 102 9.11 -12.66 17.15
N LEU A 103 7.86 -12.69 17.63
CA LEU A 103 7.08 -11.51 17.97
C LEU A 103 7.04 -11.30 19.49
N PRO A 104 8.04 -10.64 20.11
CA PRO A 104 8.03 -10.33 21.53
C PRO A 104 7.00 -9.25 21.87
N ASP A 105 6.66 -9.12 23.15
CA ASP A 105 5.57 -8.24 23.63
C ASP A 105 5.76 -6.78 23.16
N LYS A 106 7.00 -6.26 23.23
CA LYS A 106 7.35 -4.92 22.76
C LYS A 106 6.98 -4.68 21.29
N ILE A 107 7.21 -5.66 20.42
CA ILE A 107 6.87 -5.55 18.99
C ILE A 107 5.36 -5.61 18.81
N VAL A 108 4.68 -6.47 19.57
CA VAL A 108 3.21 -6.56 19.56
C VAL A 108 2.58 -5.22 19.97
N GLU A 109 3.12 -4.53 20.98
CA GLU A 109 2.68 -3.20 21.38
C GLU A 109 2.76 -2.18 20.23
N ILE A 110 3.89 -2.15 19.50
CA ILE A 110 4.12 -1.24 18.36
C ILE A 110 3.07 -1.47 17.26
N ILE A 111 2.83 -2.72 16.89
CA ILE A 111 1.93 -3.04 15.78
C ILE A 111 0.44 -3.05 16.17
N THR A 112 0.12 -2.99 17.47
CA THR A 112 -1.23 -3.21 17.99
C THR A 112 -2.28 -2.36 17.28
N LEU A 113 -2.03 -1.06 17.15
CA LEU A 113 -2.99 -0.12 16.55
C LEU A 113 -3.26 -0.44 15.08
N THR A 114 -2.23 -0.84 14.32
CA THR A 114 -2.41 -1.24 12.92
C THR A 114 -3.15 -2.57 12.81
N VAL A 115 -2.84 -3.54 13.68
CA VAL A 115 -3.55 -4.82 13.71
C VAL A 115 -5.03 -4.63 14.02
N LYS A 116 -5.40 -3.72 14.93
CA LYS A 116 -6.82 -3.40 15.20
C LYS A 116 -7.59 -2.97 13.95
N ARG A 117 -6.92 -2.37 12.95
CA ARG A 117 -7.56 -1.86 11.73
C ARG A 117 -7.93 -2.97 10.75
N TRP A 118 -7.08 -3.99 10.59
CA TRP A 118 -7.31 -5.07 9.62
C TRP A 118 -7.86 -6.35 10.24
N TYR A 119 -7.76 -6.52 11.57
CA TYR A 119 -8.25 -7.73 12.21
C TYR A 119 -9.79 -7.82 12.10
N PRO A 120 -10.35 -8.98 11.72
CA PRO A 120 -11.79 -9.13 11.55
C PRO A 120 -12.60 -8.70 12.78
N LYS A 121 -13.72 -8.01 12.53
CA LYS A 121 -14.72 -7.70 13.54
C LYS A 121 -15.82 -8.76 13.52
N GLU A 122 -16.33 -9.09 14.70
CA GLU A 122 -17.50 -9.94 14.88
C GLU A 122 -18.78 -9.19 14.48
N LYS A 123 -19.91 -9.90 14.40
CA LYS A 123 -21.20 -9.33 13.95
C LYS A 123 -21.71 -8.19 14.84
N ASP A 124 -21.33 -8.18 16.11
CA ASP A 124 -21.66 -7.13 17.08
C ASP A 124 -20.70 -5.93 17.01
N GLY A 125 -19.74 -5.96 16.07
CA GLY A 125 -18.72 -4.93 15.90
C GLY A 125 -17.52 -5.06 16.84
N SER A 126 -17.53 -6.00 17.78
CA SER A 126 -16.39 -6.27 18.65
C SER A 126 -15.24 -6.92 17.88
N SER A 127 -14.00 -6.64 18.27
CA SER A 127 -12.83 -7.37 17.77
C SER A 127 -12.18 -8.15 18.90
N LYS A 128 -11.67 -9.34 18.59
CA LYS A 128 -10.81 -10.09 19.52
C LYS A 128 -9.58 -9.29 19.94
N VAL A 129 -9.17 -8.31 19.15
CA VAL A 129 -8.07 -7.40 19.47
C VAL A 129 -8.43 -6.37 20.55
N ASP A 130 -9.71 -6.11 20.77
CA ASP A 130 -10.17 -5.19 21.83
C ASP A 130 -9.92 -5.76 23.23
N GLN A 131 -9.80 -7.09 23.33
CA GLN A 131 -9.39 -7.81 24.54
C GLN A 131 -7.87 -7.84 24.74
N GLY A 132 -7.11 -7.25 23.81
CA GLY A 132 -5.65 -7.27 23.76
C GLY A 132 -5.11 -8.29 22.74
N LEU A 133 -3.95 -7.98 22.14
CA LEU A 133 -3.24 -8.93 21.27
C LEU A 133 -2.47 -9.97 22.05
N LEU A 134 -1.91 -9.60 23.21
CA LEU A 134 -1.08 -10.50 24.00
C LEU A 134 -1.94 -11.57 24.66
N CYS A 135 -1.86 -12.78 24.11
CA CYS A 135 -2.48 -13.94 24.69
C CYS A 135 -1.55 -14.62 25.71
N THR A 136 -2.06 -14.87 26.92
CA THR A 136 -1.37 -15.64 27.96
C THR A 136 -1.72 -17.13 27.94
N HIS A 137 -2.61 -17.58 27.05
CA HIS A 137 -3.00 -18.98 26.93
C HIS A 137 -1.92 -19.77 26.17
N THR A 138 -1.54 -20.92 26.71
CA THR A 138 -0.55 -21.85 26.12
C THR A 138 -1.19 -22.95 25.27
N ASN A 139 -2.51 -23.04 25.24
CA ASN A 139 -3.27 -24.05 24.48
C ASN A 139 -3.82 -23.45 23.17
N ASP A 140 -4.42 -24.28 22.32
CA ASP A 140 -5.18 -23.80 21.15
C ASP A 140 -6.33 -22.89 21.62
N CYS A 141 -6.08 -21.58 21.58
CA CYS A 141 -7.00 -20.55 22.01
C CYS A 141 -7.46 -19.71 20.82
N ASP A 142 -8.67 -19.17 20.93
CA ASP A 142 -9.28 -18.34 19.90
C ASP A 142 -8.89 -16.85 19.98
N CYS A 143 -7.82 -16.50 20.70
CA CYS A 143 -7.33 -15.12 20.85
C CYS A 143 -6.83 -14.53 19.51
N ALA A 144 -6.67 -13.20 19.47
CA ALA A 144 -6.25 -12.51 18.25
C ALA A 144 -4.83 -12.88 17.78
N LEU A 145 -3.89 -12.96 18.72
CA LEU A 145 -2.51 -13.38 18.48
C LEU A 145 -2.06 -14.38 19.57
N PRO A 146 -2.43 -15.68 19.43
CA PRO A 146 -1.96 -16.75 20.31
C PRO A 146 -0.43 -16.86 20.34
N LEU A 147 0.13 -17.44 21.40
CA LEU A 147 1.58 -17.70 21.48
C LEU A 147 2.11 -18.43 20.25
N LYS A 148 1.40 -19.46 19.78
CA LYS A 148 1.74 -20.23 18.58
C LYS A 148 1.83 -19.39 17.32
N GLU A 149 1.05 -18.32 17.21
CA GLU A 149 1.06 -17.40 16.07
C GLU A 149 2.14 -16.33 16.15
N ARG A 150 2.90 -16.29 17.27
CA ARG A 150 4.07 -15.43 17.51
C ARG A 150 5.39 -16.14 17.27
N GLN A 151 5.35 -17.45 17.02
CA GLN A 151 6.52 -18.31 16.86
C GLN A 151 6.98 -18.40 15.41
N THR A 152 8.26 -18.72 15.19
CA THR A 152 8.86 -18.90 13.87
C THR A 152 8.03 -19.77 12.93
N ALA A 153 7.54 -20.92 13.42
CA ALA A 153 6.75 -21.85 12.62
C ALA A 153 5.46 -21.27 12.03
N ALA A 154 4.88 -20.24 12.65
CA ALA A 154 3.69 -19.59 12.11
C ALA A 154 3.98 -18.76 10.86
N PHE A 155 5.19 -18.23 10.76
CA PHE A 155 5.68 -17.42 9.63
C PHE A 155 6.35 -18.27 8.53
N GLN A 156 6.69 -19.52 8.83
CA GLN A 156 7.21 -20.51 7.89
C GLN A 156 6.10 -21.29 7.17
N ARG A 157 4.84 -20.86 7.26
CA ARG A 157 3.73 -21.57 6.59
C ARG A 157 3.76 -21.30 5.09
N ASP A 158 3.82 -22.37 4.32
CA ASP A 158 3.76 -22.30 2.86
C ASP A 158 2.36 -21.86 2.38
N ARG A 159 2.32 -21.33 1.15
CA ARG A 159 1.09 -21.09 0.42
C ARG A 159 0.64 -22.39 -0.24
N HIS A 160 -0.58 -22.79 0.03
CA HIS A 160 -1.26 -23.85 -0.71
C HIS A 160 -1.91 -23.29 -1.97
N PHE A 161 -1.67 -23.92 -3.12
CA PHE A 161 -2.46 -23.67 -4.31
C PHE A 161 -3.85 -24.30 -4.12
N ASN A 162 -4.89 -23.57 -4.52
CA ASN A 162 -6.28 -23.91 -4.23
C ASN A 162 -7.20 -23.41 -5.35
N ASP A 163 -8.37 -24.02 -5.46
CA ASP A 163 -9.41 -23.58 -6.38
C ASP A 163 -10.09 -22.29 -5.88
N CYS A 164 -10.91 -21.70 -6.75
CA CYS A 164 -11.68 -20.51 -6.46
C CYS A 164 -12.51 -20.67 -5.17
N TYR A 165 -12.60 -19.61 -4.37
CA TYR A 165 -13.35 -19.54 -3.10
C TYR A 165 -12.80 -20.38 -1.93
N GLU A 166 -11.75 -21.19 -2.13
CA GLU A 166 -11.18 -22.05 -1.07
C GLU A 166 -9.96 -21.44 -0.35
N PHE A 167 -9.54 -20.23 -0.75
CA PHE A 167 -8.30 -19.61 -0.28
C PHE A 167 -8.22 -19.53 1.23
N TYR A 168 -9.23 -18.95 1.88
CA TYR A 168 -9.20 -18.75 3.33
C TYR A 168 -9.33 -20.05 4.11
N HIS A 169 -9.84 -21.12 3.50
CA HIS A 169 -9.89 -22.45 4.11
C HIS A 169 -8.48 -23.04 4.23
N TYR A 170 -7.71 -23.04 3.12
CA TYR A 170 -6.37 -23.64 3.09
C TYR A 170 -5.27 -22.70 3.59
N ASN A 171 -5.38 -21.41 3.28
CA ASN A 171 -4.33 -20.42 3.51
C ASN A 171 -4.63 -19.45 4.65
N GLY A 172 -5.80 -19.49 5.29
CA GLY A 172 -6.23 -18.46 6.24
C GLY A 172 -5.25 -18.19 7.39
N LYS A 173 -4.58 -19.24 7.90
CA LYS A 173 -3.54 -19.09 8.94
C LYS A 173 -2.27 -18.47 8.39
N ALA A 174 -1.74 -18.98 7.26
CA ALA A 174 -0.55 -18.44 6.62
C ALA A 174 -0.75 -16.98 6.18
N TYR A 175 -1.91 -16.67 5.60
CA TYR A 175 -2.28 -15.33 5.19
C TYR A 175 -2.40 -14.36 6.37
N ARG A 176 -2.93 -14.79 7.51
CA ARG A 176 -2.93 -13.98 8.73
C ARG A 176 -1.50 -13.62 9.18
N ASN A 177 -0.57 -14.57 9.14
CA ASN A 177 0.84 -14.28 9.43
C ASN A 177 1.48 -13.36 8.39
N LEU A 178 1.08 -13.46 7.12
CA LEU A 178 1.49 -12.49 6.09
C LEU A 178 1.00 -11.07 6.41
N GLU A 179 -0.22 -10.87 6.92
CA GLU A 179 -0.70 -9.56 7.37
C GLU A 179 0.14 -9.00 8.54
N PHE A 180 0.62 -9.87 9.45
CA PHE A 180 1.62 -9.47 10.46
C PHE A 180 2.95 -9.07 9.81
N ILE A 181 3.47 -9.83 8.85
CA ILE A 181 4.70 -9.46 8.10
C ILE A 181 4.53 -8.09 7.43
N LYS A 182 3.42 -7.85 6.73
CA LYS A 182 3.15 -6.55 6.10
C LYS A 182 3.09 -5.42 7.13
N THR A 183 2.48 -5.68 8.29
CA THR A 183 2.42 -4.70 9.39
C THR A 183 3.82 -4.41 9.93
N LEU A 184 4.67 -5.42 10.11
CA LEU A 184 6.06 -5.26 10.53
C LEU A 184 6.87 -4.42 9.52
N ILE A 185 6.75 -4.72 8.22
CA ILE A 185 7.38 -3.91 7.14
C ILE A 185 6.87 -2.46 7.18
N LEU A 186 5.58 -2.25 7.44
CA LEU A 186 5.00 -0.92 7.54
C LEU A 186 5.66 -0.10 8.66
N HIS A 187 5.86 -0.71 9.83
CA HIS A 187 6.47 -0.08 11.01
C HIS A 187 8.00 -0.06 11.00
N GLY A 188 8.64 -0.79 10.09
CA GLY A 188 10.09 -0.91 10.02
C GLY A 188 10.69 -1.92 10.99
N GLU A 189 9.86 -2.77 11.59
CA GLU A 189 10.28 -3.83 12.50
C GLU A 189 10.74 -5.05 11.70
N MET A 190 11.94 -4.99 11.13
CA MET A 190 12.43 -6.02 10.21
C MET A 190 13.10 -7.21 10.91
N ASP A 191 13.52 -7.08 12.17
CA ASP A 191 14.21 -8.15 12.92
C ASP A 191 13.44 -9.50 12.92
N PRO A 192 12.13 -9.55 13.24
CA PRO A 192 11.37 -10.80 13.16
C PRO A 192 11.34 -11.39 11.76
N ILE A 193 11.29 -10.54 10.73
CA ILE A 193 11.21 -10.97 9.33
C ILE A 193 12.54 -11.59 8.90
N LEU A 194 13.66 -10.92 9.23
CA LEU A 194 14.99 -11.40 8.91
C LEU A 194 15.30 -12.73 9.60
N ARG A 195 14.79 -12.95 10.83
CA ARG A 195 14.86 -14.26 11.51
C ARG A 195 14.09 -15.35 10.78
N VAL A 196 12.95 -15.03 10.17
CA VAL A 196 12.20 -16.01 9.35
C VAL A 196 12.97 -16.31 8.07
N CYS A 197 13.51 -15.27 7.41
CA CYS A 197 14.37 -15.42 6.23
C CYS A 197 15.62 -16.25 6.54
N SER A 198 16.10 -16.22 7.78
CA SER A 198 17.26 -17.01 8.19
C SER A 198 16.96 -18.51 8.37
N SER A 199 15.94 -19.04 7.73
CA SER A 199 15.57 -20.46 7.79
C SER A 199 15.33 -21.00 6.40
N ASP A 200 15.77 -22.23 6.15
CA ASP A 200 15.52 -22.96 4.90
C ASP A 200 14.01 -23.21 4.66
N GLU A 201 13.16 -23.03 5.68
CA GLU A 201 11.70 -23.12 5.60
C GLU A 201 11.04 -21.73 5.44
N CYS A 202 11.68 -20.78 4.76
CA CYS A 202 11.08 -19.47 4.45
C CYS A 202 10.35 -19.47 3.11
N TYR A 203 9.03 -19.26 3.12
CA TYR A 203 8.20 -19.22 1.91
C TYR A 203 7.71 -17.82 1.54
N LEU A 204 8.26 -16.76 2.14
CA LEU A 204 7.82 -15.38 1.90
C LEU A 204 7.94 -14.96 0.43
N ILE A 205 8.86 -15.55 -0.33
CA ILE A 205 9.00 -15.32 -1.77
C ILE A 205 7.72 -15.66 -2.55
N LYS A 206 7.02 -16.73 -2.18
CA LYS A 206 5.77 -17.19 -2.79
C LYS A 206 4.57 -16.28 -2.48
N TRP A 207 4.76 -15.38 -1.51
CA TRP A 207 3.79 -14.38 -1.09
C TRP A 207 4.06 -12.99 -1.70
N TRP A 208 5.07 -12.83 -2.57
CA TRP A 208 5.39 -11.54 -3.23
C TRP A 208 4.15 -10.96 -3.91
N THR A 209 3.62 -11.64 -4.94
CA THR A 209 2.38 -11.29 -5.64
C THR A 209 1.44 -12.49 -5.54
N CYS A 210 0.32 -12.32 -4.84
CA CYS A 210 -0.69 -13.38 -4.72
C CYS A 210 -2.11 -12.80 -4.71
N GLY A 211 -3.06 -13.66 -5.08
CA GLY A 211 -4.51 -13.44 -5.00
C GLY A 211 -5.18 -14.71 -4.47
N PRO A 212 -6.49 -14.66 -4.18
CA PRO A 212 -7.20 -15.80 -3.60
C PRO A 212 -7.38 -16.97 -4.59
N CYS A 213 -7.45 -16.68 -5.89
CA CYS A 213 -7.46 -17.64 -6.99
C CYS A 213 -6.76 -17.01 -8.21
N GLU A 214 -6.48 -17.80 -9.25
CA GLU A 214 -6.03 -17.27 -10.56
C GLU A 214 -7.09 -16.41 -11.25
N CYS A 215 -8.35 -16.58 -10.84
CA CYS A 215 -9.52 -15.88 -11.38
C CYS A 215 -9.71 -14.46 -10.82
N GLU A 216 -8.99 -14.11 -9.76
CA GLU A 216 -9.08 -12.84 -9.07
C GLU A 216 -7.76 -12.08 -9.15
N GLY A 217 -7.85 -10.75 -8.96
CA GLY A 217 -6.66 -9.90 -8.95
C GLY A 217 -5.67 -10.30 -7.85
N SER A 218 -4.39 -10.13 -8.13
CA SER A 218 -3.30 -10.39 -7.18
C SER A 218 -3.17 -9.26 -6.16
N ASP A 219 -4.13 -9.11 -5.24
CA ASP A 219 -4.21 -8.03 -4.26
C ASP A 219 -3.91 -8.45 -2.81
N LEU A 220 -3.35 -9.64 -2.60
CA LEU A 220 -2.99 -10.19 -1.28
C LEU A 220 -1.48 -10.19 -1.00
N GLY A 221 -0.65 -9.93 -1.99
CA GLY A 221 0.81 -9.99 -1.88
C GLY A 221 1.41 -8.93 -0.95
N TRP A 222 2.63 -9.15 -0.49
CA TRP A 222 3.40 -8.11 0.21
C TRP A 222 4.03 -7.08 -0.76
N ASP A 223 4.05 -7.39 -2.06
CA ASP A 223 4.38 -6.45 -3.14
C ASP A 223 3.57 -5.14 -3.05
N LYS A 224 2.32 -5.19 -2.59
CA LYS A 224 1.43 -4.03 -2.48
C LYS A 224 1.97 -2.89 -1.65
N LEU A 225 2.77 -3.18 -0.63
CA LEU A 225 3.48 -2.15 0.13
C LEU A 225 4.42 -1.35 -0.77
N CYS A 226 5.22 -2.05 -1.58
CA CYS A 226 6.14 -1.43 -2.53
C CYS A 226 5.38 -0.73 -3.66
N GLU A 227 4.35 -1.39 -4.23
CA GLU A 227 3.56 -0.84 -5.35
C GLU A 227 2.94 0.50 -5.01
N TYR A 228 2.23 0.60 -3.87
CA TYR A 228 1.49 1.82 -3.52
C TYR A 228 2.44 2.92 -3.02
N ALA A 229 3.46 2.56 -2.23
CA ALA A 229 4.50 3.49 -1.81
C ALA A 229 5.21 4.10 -3.03
N MET A 230 5.63 3.28 -3.99
CA MET A 230 6.30 3.73 -5.21
C MET A 230 5.37 4.56 -6.09
N THR A 231 4.10 4.16 -6.24
CA THR A 231 3.10 4.92 -7.00
C THR A 231 2.99 6.35 -6.49
N MET A 232 2.78 6.52 -5.18
CA MET A 232 2.64 7.84 -4.56
C MET A 232 3.96 8.61 -4.54
N TYR A 233 5.08 7.93 -4.28
CA TYR A 233 6.41 8.53 -4.30
C TYR A 233 6.74 9.14 -5.68
N LEU A 234 6.50 8.40 -6.75
CA LEU A 234 6.80 8.86 -8.12
C LEU A 234 5.89 10.02 -8.53
N ILE A 235 4.57 9.89 -8.38
CA ILE A 235 3.63 10.92 -8.86
C ILE A 235 3.83 12.26 -8.14
N LEU A 236 4.05 12.25 -6.82
CA LEU A 236 4.25 13.48 -6.05
C LEU A 236 5.57 14.16 -6.42
N ASN A 237 6.65 13.39 -6.57
CA ASN A 237 7.94 13.96 -6.98
C ASN A 237 7.93 14.46 -8.43
N ILE A 238 7.21 13.79 -9.34
CA ILE A 238 7.03 14.26 -10.71
C ILE A 238 6.24 15.57 -10.73
N ILE A 239 5.08 15.64 -10.04
CA ILE A 239 4.29 16.88 -9.94
C ILE A 239 5.14 18.02 -9.38
N TYR A 240 5.98 17.73 -8.37
CA TYR A 240 6.90 18.72 -7.85
C TYR A 240 7.81 19.29 -8.94
N CYS A 241 8.22 18.54 -9.96
CA CYS A 241 9.04 19.08 -11.05
C CYS A 241 8.33 20.07 -11.98
N PHE A 242 7.01 20.22 -11.90
CA PHE A 242 6.23 21.15 -12.71
C PHE A 242 5.70 22.32 -11.86
N PRO A 243 6.35 23.51 -11.89
CA PRO A 243 5.94 24.66 -11.07
C PRO A 243 4.48 25.05 -11.28
N ASP A 244 4.01 25.08 -12.53
CA ASP A 244 2.64 25.48 -12.92
C ASP A 244 1.55 24.58 -12.34
N LEU A 245 1.92 23.39 -11.85
CA LEU A 245 0.98 22.46 -11.24
C LEU A 245 0.84 22.68 -9.74
N ARG A 246 1.86 23.21 -9.05
CA ARG A 246 1.96 23.18 -7.57
C ARG A 246 0.86 23.98 -6.86
N ASP A 247 0.35 25.03 -7.49
CA ASP A 247 -0.72 25.90 -6.96
C ASP A 247 -2.13 25.28 -7.18
N GLY A 248 -2.26 23.97 -6.93
CA GLY A 248 -3.53 23.23 -6.99
C GLY A 248 -3.87 22.63 -8.37
N GLY A 249 -3.21 23.06 -9.45
CA GLY A 249 -3.46 22.56 -10.80
C GLY A 249 -3.21 21.06 -11.01
N TYR A 250 -2.46 20.41 -10.10
CA TYR A 250 -2.24 18.97 -10.13
C TYR A 250 -3.47 18.13 -9.73
N ARG A 251 -4.40 18.70 -8.97
CA ARG A 251 -5.54 17.97 -8.39
C ARG A 251 -6.51 17.43 -9.45
N ASP A 252 -6.52 18.08 -10.61
CA ASP A 252 -7.32 17.71 -11.78
C ASP A 252 -6.54 16.88 -12.80
N LEU A 253 -5.31 16.44 -12.49
CA LEU A 253 -4.57 15.56 -13.39
C LEU A 253 -5.11 14.13 -13.29
N GLY A 254 -5.39 13.52 -14.44
CA GLY A 254 -5.86 12.13 -14.47
C GLY A 254 -4.91 11.16 -13.76
N SER A 255 -3.59 11.35 -13.91
CA SER A 255 -2.56 10.55 -13.23
C SER A 255 -2.56 10.72 -11.70
N TYR A 256 -2.75 11.95 -11.21
CA TYR A 256 -2.84 12.21 -9.77
C TYR A 256 -4.10 11.59 -9.17
N GLN A 257 -5.25 11.80 -9.80
CA GLN A 257 -6.53 11.23 -9.36
C GLN A 257 -6.49 9.70 -9.35
N ARG A 258 -5.88 9.10 -10.38
CA ARG A 258 -5.65 7.66 -10.45
C ARG A 258 -4.74 7.15 -9.33
N ALA A 259 -3.65 7.86 -9.02
CA ALA A 259 -2.77 7.51 -7.92
C ALA A 259 -3.49 7.57 -6.57
N ILE A 260 -4.25 8.64 -6.32
CA ILE A 260 -5.06 8.81 -5.10
C ILE A 260 -6.02 7.64 -4.94
N ARG A 261 -6.85 7.38 -5.94
CA ARG A 261 -7.80 6.27 -5.89
C ARG A 261 -7.10 4.93 -5.71
N ALA A 262 -6.07 4.63 -6.50
CA ALA A 262 -5.40 3.33 -6.46
C ALA A 262 -4.68 3.04 -5.13
N CYS A 263 -4.16 4.07 -4.45
CA CYS A 263 -3.42 3.90 -3.20
C CYS A 263 -4.30 4.04 -1.95
N THR A 264 -5.56 4.47 -2.09
CA THR A 264 -6.53 4.57 -0.99
C THR A 264 -7.74 3.65 -1.17
N ILE A 265 -7.77 2.85 -2.23
CA ILE A 265 -8.83 1.87 -2.52
C ILE A 265 -9.01 0.85 -1.40
N SER A 266 -10.23 0.42 -1.19
CA SER A 266 -10.55 -0.72 -0.33
C SER A 266 -10.28 -1.99 -1.11
N SER A 267 -9.17 -2.64 -0.78
CA SER A 267 -8.72 -3.89 -1.38
C SER A 267 -8.52 -4.95 -0.30
N SER A 268 -8.17 -6.16 -0.72
CA SER A 268 -7.84 -7.24 0.19
C SER A 268 -6.54 -6.96 0.98
N CYS A 269 -5.62 -6.13 0.50
CA CYS A 269 -4.42 -5.69 1.22
C CYS A 269 -4.59 -4.27 1.79
N GLN A 270 -5.38 -4.17 2.85
CA GLN A 270 -5.69 -2.91 3.53
C GLN A 270 -4.45 -2.21 4.08
N ILE A 271 -3.49 -2.97 4.61
CA ILE A 271 -2.28 -2.46 5.28
C ILE A 271 -1.50 -1.51 4.37
N ALA A 272 -1.40 -1.83 3.09
CA ALA A 272 -0.65 -1.01 2.12
C ALA A 272 -1.29 0.36 1.86
N THR A 273 -2.56 0.56 2.23
CA THR A 273 -3.30 1.80 1.97
C THR A 273 -3.31 2.76 3.14
N TYR A 274 -2.98 2.30 4.35
CA TYR A 274 -3.17 3.06 5.59
C TYR A 274 -2.42 4.38 5.61
N SER A 275 -1.12 4.38 5.33
CA SER A 275 -0.33 5.62 5.30
C SER A 275 -0.86 6.61 4.26
N HIS A 276 -1.40 6.11 3.14
CA HIS A 276 -1.97 6.94 2.08
C HIS A 276 -3.30 7.56 2.52
N ARG A 277 -4.20 6.74 3.07
CA ARG A 277 -5.49 7.19 3.62
C ARG A 277 -5.32 8.18 4.76
N ASP A 278 -4.43 7.88 5.70
CA ASP A 278 -4.14 8.71 6.86
C ASP A 278 -3.51 10.05 6.43
N LEU A 279 -2.68 10.07 5.39
CA LEU A 279 -2.16 11.34 4.85
C LEU A 279 -3.30 12.22 4.30
N PHE A 280 -4.08 11.67 3.36
CA PHE A 280 -5.06 12.44 2.60
C PHE A 280 -6.39 12.65 3.34
N GLY A 281 -6.64 11.93 4.44
CA GLY A 281 -7.97 11.91 5.07
C GLY A 281 -8.98 11.26 4.15
N ILE A 282 -8.68 10.07 3.64
CA ILE A 282 -9.61 9.29 2.81
C ILE A 282 -10.05 8.08 3.62
N GLU A 283 -11.34 7.97 3.89
CA GLU A 283 -11.88 6.86 4.67
C GLU A 283 -11.73 5.51 3.94
N ASP A 284 -11.76 4.44 4.73
CA ASP A 284 -12.02 3.12 4.18
C ASP A 284 -13.39 3.10 3.48
N GLU A 285 -13.50 2.27 2.45
CA GLU A 285 -14.67 2.16 1.57
C GLU A 285 -15.04 3.44 0.79
N GLN A 286 -14.24 4.51 0.85
CA GLN A 286 -14.44 5.70 0.01
C GLN A 286 -14.25 5.37 -1.48
N PHE A 287 -13.33 4.46 -1.78
CA PHE A 287 -13.14 3.86 -3.11
C PHE A 287 -13.16 2.33 -3.00
N THR A 288 -13.80 1.67 -3.95
CA THR A 288 -14.00 0.22 -3.96
C THR A 288 -13.37 -0.43 -5.19
N LYS A 289 -13.12 -1.74 -5.14
CA LYS A 289 -12.55 -2.49 -6.29
C LYS A 289 -13.40 -2.40 -7.56
N TYR A 290 -14.72 -2.33 -7.41
CA TYR A 290 -15.69 -2.29 -8.49
C TYR A 290 -16.47 -0.96 -8.45
N PRO A 291 -15.88 0.13 -8.98
CA PRO A 291 -16.44 1.46 -8.85
C PRO A 291 -17.84 1.56 -9.47
N LYS A 292 -18.73 2.22 -8.74
CA LYS A 292 -20.04 2.67 -9.26
C LYS A 292 -20.26 4.11 -8.82
N PRO A 293 -20.75 5.00 -9.71
CA PRO A 293 -21.05 6.37 -9.33
C PRO A 293 -22.21 6.39 -8.33
N PHE A 294 -22.07 7.18 -7.28
CA PHE A 294 -23.12 7.44 -6.29
C PHE A 294 -24.31 8.15 -6.94
N ASP A 295 -24.04 9.18 -7.76
CA ASP A 295 -25.04 9.86 -8.58
C ASP A 295 -25.10 9.22 -9.98
N PHE A 296 -25.82 8.10 -10.08
CA PHE A 296 -25.96 7.35 -11.32
C PHE A 296 -26.51 8.22 -12.47
N THR A 297 -27.53 9.06 -12.20
CA THR A 297 -28.17 9.88 -13.24
C THR A 297 -27.19 10.86 -13.87
N ARG A 298 -26.36 11.50 -13.06
CA ARG A 298 -25.33 12.42 -13.54
C ARG A 298 -24.28 11.73 -14.41
N TRP A 299 -23.89 10.50 -14.05
CA TRP A 299 -22.79 9.78 -14.69
C TRP A 299 -23.22 8.72 -15.70
N LYS A 300 -24.52 8.58 -15.99
CA LYS A 300 -25.07 7.60 -16.96
C LYS A 300 -24.36 7.63 -18.32
N HIS A 301 -23.88 8.80 -18.75
CA HIS A 301 -23.22 9.00 -20.05
C HIS A 301 -21.81 8.38 -20.16
N VAL A 302 -21.16 8.01 -19.05
CA VAL A 302 -19.86 7.29 -19.04
C VAL A 302 -20.01 5.82 -18.62
N MET A 303 -21.25 5.32 -18.55
CA MET A 303 -21.56 3.95 -18.19
C MET A 303 -22.00 3.14 -19.40
N LYS A 304 -21.74 1.83 -19.38
CA LYS A 304 -22.19 0.88 -20.37
C LYS A 304 -22.84 -0.33 -19.72
N VAL A 305 -23.70 -0.98 -20.47
CA VAL A 305 -24.38 -2.20 -20.05
C VAL A 305 -23.39 -3.36 -19.96
N ASP A 306 -23.36 -4.06 -18.83
CA ASP A 306 -22.48 -5.21 -18.58
C ASP A 306 -23.05 -6.52 -19.15
N LYS A 307 -22.93 -6.67 -20.47
CA LYS A 307 -23.45 -7.81 -21.26
C LYS A 307 -23.03 -9.20 -20.78
N TYR A 308 -21.93 -9.32 -20.04
CA TYR A 308 -21.43 -10.62 -19.58
C TYR A 308 -22.24 -11.23 -18.44
N ASN A 309 -22.87 -10.41 -17.61
CA ASN A 309 -23.57 -10.84 -16.41
C ASN A 309 -25.08 -10.65 -16.50
N LEU A 310 -25.63 -10.41 -17.70
CA LEU A 310 -27.04 -10.14 -17.90
C LEU A 310 -27.84 -11.44 -17.96
N PRO A 311 -28.81 -11.66 -17.05
CA PRO A 311 -29.80 -12.70 -17.19
C PRO A 311 -30.54 -12.55 -18.52
N GLU A 312 -30.88 -13.65 -19.16
CA GLU A 312 -31.54 -13.67 -20.48
C GLU A 312 -32.80 -12.81 -20.53
N ALA A 313 -33.60 -12.83 -19.46
CA ALA A 313 -34.81 -12.00 -19.34
C ALA A 313 -34.52 -10.49 -19.38
N ILE A 314 -33.40 -10.05 -18.78
CA ILE A 314 -33.00 -8.64 -18.75
C ILE A 314 -32.31 -8.26 -20.07
N ASN A 315 -31.51 -9.16 -20.65
CA ASN A 315 -30.94 -8.93 -21.98
C ASN A 315 -32.04 -8.73 -23.03
N LYS A 316 -33.09 -9.56 -22.99
CA LYS A 316 -34.25 -9.41 -23.87
C LYS A 316 -34.97 -8.08 -23.65
N ALA A 317 -35.20 -7.68 -22.39
CA ALA A 317 -35.79 -6.38 -22.08
C ALA A 317 -34.92 -5.21 -22.57
N TYR A 318 -33.60 -5.33 -22.49
CA TYR A 318 -32.66 -4.35 -23.02
C TYR A 318 -32.72 -4.24 -24.54
N GLU A 319 -32.82 -5.36 -25.26
CA GLU A 319 -32.98 -5.37 -26.72
C GLU A 319 -34.28 -4.71 -27.16
N GLU A 320 -35.35 -4.83 -26.38
CA GLU A 320 -36.67 -4.24 -26.66
C GLU A 320 -36.76 -2.75 -26.25
N THR A 321 -36.13 -2.36 -25.14
CA THR A 321 -36.34 -1.03 -24.51
C THR A 321 -35.11 -0.13 -24.50
N GLY A 322 -33.91 -0.68 -24.63
CA GLY A 322 -32.64 0.04 -24.47
C GLY A 322 -32.25 0.33 -23.02
N GLU A 323 -32.98 -0.18 -22.03
CA GLU A 323 -32.71 0.07 -20.60
C GLU A 323 -32.50 -1.24 -19.81
N VAL A 324 -31.66 -1.18 -18.77
CA VAL A 324 -31.46 -2.26 -17.79
C VAL A 324 -31.52 -1.70 -16.37
N PRO A 325 -31.78 -2.52 -15.34
CA PRO A 325 -31.65 -2.08 -13.95
C PRO A 325 -30.21 -1.63 -13.63
N ASP A 326 -30.08 -0.67 -12.70
CA ASP A 326 -28.80 -0.06 -12.29
C ASP A 326 -27.69 -1.06 -11.95
N GLY A 327 -28.07 -2.24 -11.43
CA GLY A 327 -27.15 -3.33 -11.10
C GLY A 327 -26.34 -3.87 -12.28
N TYR A 328 -26.79 -3.65 -13.52
CA TYR A 328 -26.20 -4.21 -14.74
C TYR A 328 -25.43 -3.18 -15.57
N TYR A 329 -25.23 -1.97 -15.05
CA TYR A 329 -24.28 -1.03 -15.64
C TYR A 329 -22.91 -1.16 -15.00
N LYS A 330 -21.87 -1.00 -15.83
CA LYS A 330 -20.48 -0.81 -15.40
C LYS A 330 -19.93 0.46 -16.03
N LEU A 331 -18.88 1.02 -15.42
CA LEU A 331 -18.17 2.13 -16.05
C LEU A 331 -17.54 1.68 -17.36
N ASP A 332 -17.67 2.52 -18.39
CA ASP A 332 -16.92 2.32 -19.63
C ASP A 332 -15.43 2.61 -19.39
N TYR A 333 -15.18 3.73 -18.70
CA TYR A 333 -13.89 4.15 -18.16
C TYR A 333 -14.11 4.94 -16.87
N TYR A 334 -13.09 5.05 -16.02
CA TYR A 334 -13.17 5.95 -14.86
C TYR A 334 -12.76 7.38 -15.28
N PRO A 335 -13.54 8.45 -15.03
CA PRO A 335 -13.34 9.77 -15.65
C PRO A 335 -12.21 10.61 -15.04
N TYR A 336 -11.05 10.00 -14.79
CA TYR A 336 -9.89 10.69 -14.23
C TYR A 336 -9.47 11.90 -15.07
N GLY A 337 -9.29 13.04 -14.41
CA GLY A 337 -8.89 14.31 -15.02
C GLY A 337 -9.98 15.00 -15.86
N LEU A 338 -11.20 14.45 -15.86
CA LEU A 338 -12.42 15.09 -16.38
C LEU A 338 -13.31 15.66 -15.27
N MET A 339 -13.09 15.18 -14.04
CA MET A 339 -13.78 15.65 -12.84
C MET A 339 -12.82 16.46 -11.99
N SER A 340 -13.37 17.43 -11.26
CA SER A 340 -12.64 18.08 -10.16
C SER A 340 -12.27 17.05 -9.09
N TYR A 341 -11.29 17.40 -8.27
CA TYR A 341 -10.89 16.53 -7.16
C TYR A 341 -12.02 16.23 -6.16
N ASP A 342 -12.90 17.19 -5.89
CA ASP A 342 -14.00 16.98 -4.94
C ASP A 342 -15.08 16.06 -5.52
N GLU A 343 -15.30 16.13 -6.85
CA GLU A 343 -16.13 15.17 -7.57
C GLU A 343 -15.52 13.78 -7.58
N LEU A 344 -14.19 13.66 -7.69
CA LEU A 344 -13.50 12.38 -7.55
C LEU A 344 -13.76 11.77 -6.18
N LEU A 345 -13.52 12.53 -5.11
CA LEU A 345 -13.68 12.02 -3.75
C LEU A 345 -15.14 11.61 -3.49
N SER A 346 -16.12 12.35 -4.03
CA SER A 346 -17.55 12.05 -3.86
C SER A 346 -18.12 11.08 -4.90
N PHE A 347 -17.29 10.56 -5.81
CA PHE A 347 -17.76 9.82 -6.99
C PHE A 347 -18.46 8.51 -6.60
N GLU A 348 -17.85 7.68 -5.75
CA GLU A 348 -18.42 6.38 -5.37
C GLU A 348 -19.31 6.45 -4.11
N LYS A 349 -19.05 7.43 -3.24
CA LYS A 349 -19.73 7.62 -1.96
C LYS A 349 -19.56 9.09 -1.52
N PRO A 350 -20.56 9.71 -0.86
CA PRO A 350 -20.41 11.04 -0.30
C PRO A 350 -19.25 11.11 0.71
N VAL A 351 -18.45 12.17 0.59
CA VAL A 351 -17.29 12.39 1.46
C VAL A 351 -17.76 12.95 2.80
N SER A 352 -17.31 12.32 3.88
CA SER A 352 -17.43 12.85 5.24
C SER A 352 -16.20 13.70 5.59
N TYR A 353 -16.40 14.72 6.42
CA TYR A 353 -15.30 15.55 6.89
C TYR A 353 -14.33 14.73 7.77
N GLN A 354 -13.04 14.76 7.42
CA GLN A 354 -11.97 14.10 8.17
C GLN A 354 -11.20 15.12 9.02
N PRO A 355 -11.32 15.08 10.35
CA PRO A 355 -10.67 16.05 11.23
C PRO A 355 -9.15 15.83 11.31
N HIS A 356 -8.41 16.92 11.35
CA HIS A 356 -7.01 17.00 11.74
C HIS A 356 -6.89 17.18 13.26
N ALA A 357 -5.69 16.96 13.82
CA ALA A 357 -5.45 17.11 15.26
C ALA A 357 -5.82 18.50 15.80
N THR A 358 -5.59 19.56 15.02
CA THR A 358 -5.99 20.94 15.37
C THR A 358 -7.51 21.11 15.47
N ASP A 359 -8.26 20.40 14.63
CA ASP A 359 -9.72 20.48 14.59
C ASP A 359 -10.33 19.88 15.87
N ILE A 360 -9.66 18.88 16.46
CA ILE A 360 -10.04 18.30 17.77
C ILE A 360 -9.82 19.32 18.88
N LEU A 361 -8.66 19.99 18.91
CA LEU A 361 -8.36 21.02 19.91
C LEU A 361 -9.36 22.18 19.82
N GLN A 362 -9.73 22.57 18.60
CA GLN A 362 -10.75 23.59 18.37
C GLN A 362 -12.13 23.12 18.85
N ALA A 363 -12.52 21.88 18.54
CA ALA A 363 -13.77 21.31 19.04
C ALA A 363 -13.83 21.30 20.57
N HIS A 364 -12.73 20.92 21.22
CA HIS A 364 -12.59 20.94 22.68
C HIS A 364 -12.77 22.35 23.25
N ALA A 365 -12.09 23.34 22.67
CA ALA A 365 -12.22 24.74 23.08
C ALA A 365 -13.66 25.26 22.91
N VAL A 366 -14.35 24.86 21.83
CA VAL A 366 -15.76 25.23 21.61
C VAL A 366 -16.66 24.61 22.69
N LEU A 367 -16.51 23.32 23.00
CA LEU A 367 -17.31 22.64 24.03
C LEU A 367 -17.04 23.23 25.42
N HIS A 368 -15.78 23.48 25.75
CA HIS A 368 -15.39 24.14 26.99
C HIS A 368 -16.02 25.55 27.11
N ASN A 369 -15.96 26.35 26.05
CA ASN A 369 -16.59 27.69 26.03
C ASN A 369 -18.12 27.65 26.11
N LYS A 370 -18.74 26.49 25.83
CA LYS A 370 -20.17 26.24 26.07
C LYS A 370 -20.48 25.79 27.50
N GLY A 371 -19.47 25.72 28.37
CA GLY A 371 -19.61 25.36 29.78
C GLY A 371 -19.49 23.87 30.07
N LEU A 372 -19.04 23.05 29.11
CA LEU A 372 -18.80 21.62 29.35
C LEU A 372 -17.45 21.41 30.04
N PRO A 373 -17.40 20.62 31.13
CA PRO A 373 -16.16 20.08 31.68
C PRO A 373 -15.37 19.30 30.63
N ALA A 374 -14.06 19.17 30.85
CA ALA A 374 -13.15 18.46 29.94
C ALA A 374 -13.57 17.00 29.76
N GLU A 375 -13.96 16.33 30.86
CA GLU A 375 -14.33 14.91 30.87
C GLU A 375 -15.58 14.64 30.02
N LEU A 376 -16.57 15.55 30.07
CA LEU A 376 -17.75 15.47 29.23
C LEU A 376 -17.44 15.78 27.76
N SER A 377 -16.53 16.74 27.52
CA SER A 377 -16.06 17.04 26.15
C SER A 377 -15.35 15.83 25.54
N ASP A 378 -14.46 15.18 26.28
CA ASP A 378 -13.75 13.97 25.86
C ASP A 378 -14.72 12.82 25.59
N SER A 379 -15.71 12.63 26.47
CA SER A 379 -16.76 11.62 26.29
C SER A 379 -17.59 11.88 25.03
N ILE A 380 -17.97 13.13 24.75
CA ILE A 380 -18.70 13.50 23.53
C ILE A 380 -17.86 13.23 22.28
N LEU A 381 -16.62 13.73 22.25
CA LEU A 381 -15.74 13.58 21.08
C LEU A 381 -15.40 12.10 20.83
N SER A 382 -15.16 11.32 21.88
CA SER A 382 -14.96 9.88 21.81
C SER A 382 -16.21 9.15 21.28
N SER A 383 -17.39 9.47 21.81
CA SER A 383 -18.66 8.88 21.38
C SER A 383 -19.00 9.20 19.92
N ALA A 384 -18.60 10.39 19.44
CA ALA A 384 -18.75 10.79 18.05
C ALA A 384 -17.64 10.24 17.13
N ASN A 385 -16.67 9.48 17.67
CA ASN A 385 -15.46 9.05 16.95
C ASN A 385 -14.71 10.23 16.28
N TYR A 386 -14.76 11.41 16.90
CA TYR A 386 -14.13 12.63 16.43
C TYR A 386 -12.65 12.66 16.83
N THR A 387 -11.90 11.71 16.27
CA THR A 387 -10.43 11.59 16.41
C THR A 387 -9.76 12.05 15.13
N ALA A 388 -8.47 12.39 15.18
CA ALA A 388 -7.73 12.76 13.97
C ALA A 388 -7.80 11.60 12.95
N LYS A 389 -8.24 11.91 11.73
CA LYS A 389 -8.34 10.96 10.60
C LYS A 389 -7.46 11.35 9.42
N ARG A 390 -6.86 12.55 9.46
CA ARG A 390 -5.88 13.00 8.47
C ARG A 390 -4.64 13.58 9.14
N THR A 391 -3.50 13.47 8.47
CA THR A 391 -2.25 14.10 8.94
C THR A 391 -1.92 15.40 8.21
N LEU A 392 -2.41 15.64 6.98
CA LEU A 392 -2.23 16.92 6.31
C LEU A 392 -3.02 18.04 7.03
N PRO A 393 -2.39 19.15 7.45
CA PRO A 393 -3.08 20.33 7.98
C PRO A 393 -4.13 20.94 7.05
N ILE A 394 -3.80 21.09 5.76
CA ILE A 394 -4.73 21.54 4.71
C ILE A 394 -5.19 20.33 3.90
N ALA A 395 -6.50 20.04 3.93
CA ALA A 395 -7.06 18.81 3.37
C ALA A 395 -6.90 18.77 1.85
N GLY A 396 -6.50 17.60 1.31
CA GLY A 396 -6.41 17.38 -0.14
C GLY A 396 -5.32 18.17 -0.87
N GLU A 397 -4.47 18.92 -0.16
CA GLU A 397 -3.48 19.81 -0.77
C GLU A 397 -2.03 19.51 -0.34
N PRO A 398 -1.45 18.34 -0.69
CA PRO A 398 -0.11 17.96 -0.23
C PRO A 398 0.99 19.00 -0.48
N PHE A 399 0.91 19.80 -1.56
CA PHE A 399 1.91 20.82 -1.88
C PHE A 399 1.66 22.19 -1.22
N HIS A 400 0.62 22.35 -0.41
CA HIS A 400 0.41 23.57 0.35
C HIS A 400 1.62 23.83 1.29
N PRO A 401 2.09 25.08 1.46
CA PRO A 401 3.26 25.37 2.29
C PRO A 401 3.17 24.82 3.73
N GLU A 402 1.99 24.89 4.35
CA GLU A 402 1.75 24.34 5.69
C GLU A 402 1.81 22.82 5.76
N ASN A 403 1.63 22.13 4.62
CA ASN A 403 1.68 20.69 4.53
C ASN A 403 3.09 20.15 4.26
N LYS A 404 4.08 21.04 4.01
CA LYS A 404 5.43 20.63 3.58
C LYS A 404 6.08 19.63 4.52
N ALA A 405 6.04 19.86 5.83
CA ALA A 405 6.69 18.98 6.80
C ALA A 405 6.08 17.57 6.78
N GLU A 406 4.75 17.49 6.70
CA GLU A 406 4.02 16.22 6.63
C GLU A 406 4.24 15.51 5.29
N LEU A 407 4.29 16.25 4.18
CA LEU A 407 4.62 15.69 2.87
C LEU A 407 6.05 15.14 2.84
N ASP A 408 7.04 15.87 3.39
CA ASP A 408 8.43 15.42 3.45
C ASP A 408 8.53 14.12 4.28
N ARG A 409 7.89 14.07 5.45
CA ARG A 409 7.81 12.86 6.30
C ARG A 409 7.17 11.69 5.57
N TYR A 410 6.11 11.94 4.82
CA TYR A 410 5.41 10.90 4.07
C TYR A 410 6.23 10.37 2.89
N LEU A 411 6.94 11.23 2.15
CA LEU A 411 7.82 10.79 1.07
C LEU A 411 8.99 9.95 1.60
N GLU A 412 9.55 10.30 2.76
CA GLU A 412 10.53 9.48 3.47
C GLU A 412 9.93 8.12 3.86
N GLN A 413 8.69 8.09 4.37
CA GLN A 413 8.01 6.83 4.69
C GLN A 413 7.78 5.95 3.46
N CYS A 414 7.31 6.51 2.34
CA CYS A 414 7.16 5.78 1.08
C CYS A 414 8.51 5.23 0.59
N TRP A 415 9.58 6.02 0.65
CA TRP A 415 10.91 5.56 0.31
C TRP A 415 11.39 4.43 1.23
N GLY A 416 11.22 4.59 2.55
CA GLY A 416 11.55 3.57 3.54
C GLY A 416 10.82 2.24 3.31
N LEU A 417 9.56 2.27 2.85
CA LEU A 417 8.84 1.06 2.45
C LEU A 417 9.47 0.38 1.24
N VAL A 418 9.82 1.14 0.20
CA VAL A 418 10.52 0.59 -0.97
C VAL A 418 11.85 -0.04 -0.54
N VAL A 419 12.62 0.66 0.29
CA VAL A 419 13.91 0.18 0.84
C VAL A 419 13.73 -1.14 1.60
N ARG A 420 12.73 -1.24 2.49
CA ARG A 420 12.49 -2.47 3.27
C ARG A 420 12.00 -3.63 2.41
N CYS A 421 11.19 -3.36 1.38
CA CYS A 421 10.81 -4.38 0.40
C CYS A 421 12.01 -4.86 -0.43
N VAL A 422 12.92 -3.95 -0.82
CA VAL A 422 14.16 -4.31 -1.52
C VAL A 422 15.09 -5.12 -0.62
N MET A 423 15.23 -4.72 0.65
CA MET A 423 16.00 -5.45 1.65
C MET A 423 15.46 -6.87 1.85
N LEU A 424 14.15 -7.02 2.07
CA LEU A 424 13.52 -8.34 2.17
C LEU A 424 13.71 -9.15 0.89
N GLY A 425 13.60 -8.50 -0.27
CA GLY A 425 13.85 -9.15 -1.55
C GLY A 425 15.24 -9.77 -1.64
N TYR A 426 16.29 -9.05 -1.25
CA TYR A 426 17.66 -9.59 -1.25
C TYR A 426 17.85 -10.80 -0.32
N GLU A 427 17.14 -10.86 0.80
CA GLU A 427 17.16 -12.02 1.70
C GLU A 427 16.41 -13.23 1.14
N LEU A 428 15.58 -13.03 0.12
CA LEU A 428 14.75 -14.06 -0.51
C LEU A 428 15.19 -14.40 -1.93
N GLU A 429 16.19 -13.72 -2.49
CA GLU A 429 16.64 -13.97 -3.86
C GLU A 429 17.12 -15.41 -4.05
N ASP A 430 16.72 -16.00 -5.17
CA ASP A 430 17.14 -17.32 -5.61
C ASP A 430 17.48 -17.29 -7.12
N GLU A 431 17.80 -18.46 -7.70
CA GLU A 431 18.20 -18.53 -9.11
C GLU A 431 17.08 -18.12 -10.09
N ASP A 432 15.81 -18.27 -9.71
CA ASP A 432 14.64 -18.03 -10.56
C ASP A 432 13.92 -16.70 -10.23
N TRP A 433 14.26 -16.06 -9.11
CA TRP A 433 13.62 -14.87 -8.60
C TRP A 433 14.64 -13.81 -8.18
N SER A 434 14.56 -12.64 -8.81
CA SER A 434 15.36 -11.47 -8.45
C SER A 434 14.48 -10.29 -8.05
N ILE A 435 14.84 -9.63 -6.95
CA ILE A 435 14.15 -8.44 -6.48
C ILE A 435 14.27 -7.28 -7.47
N GLU A 436 15.39 -7.18 -8.19
CA GLU A 436 15.55 -6.15 -9.22
C GLU A 436 14.48 -6.29 -10.31
N LYS A 437 14.33 -7.50 -10.85
CA LYS A 437 13.34 -7.78 -11.89
C LYS A 437 11.93 -7.49 -11.38
N LYS A 438 11.61 -7.88 -10.14
CA LYS A 438 10.29 -7.65 -9.54
C LYS A 438 10.00 -6.17 -9.29
N VAL A 439 10.95 -5.41 -8.77
CA VAL A 439 10.79 -3.96 -8.58
C VAL A 439 10.70 -3.24 -9.93
N ARG A 440 11.42 -3.71 -10.94
CA ARG A 440 11.32 -3.22 -12.32
C ARG A 440 9.94 -3.49 -12.92
N ASP A 441 9.39 -4.68 -12.72
CA ASP A 441 8.02 -5.02 -13.13
C ASP A 441 6.98 -4.14 -12.43
N VAL A 442 7.14 -3.91 -11.12
CA VAL A 442 6.27 -3.00 -10.36
C VAL A 442 6.37 -1.58 -10.91
N PHE A 443 7.58 -1.06 -11.11
CA PHE A 443 7.80 0.27 -11.68
C PHE A 443 7.10 0.37 -13.03
N ARG A 444 7.37 -0.57 -13.93
CA ARG A 444 6.79 -0.63 -15.29
C ARG A 444 5.26 -0.60 -15.26
N TRP A 445 4.65 -1.54 -14.52
CA TRP A 445 3.20 -1.68 -14.47
C TRP A 445 2.53 -0.48 -13.80
N ARG A 446 3.00 -0.07 -12.62
CA ARG A 446 2.38 1.02 -11.85
C ARG A 446 2.59 2.36 -12.53
N PHE A 447 3.83 2.66 -12.96
CA PHE A 447 4.14 3.90 -13.65
C PHE A 447 3.40 4.01 -14.98
N GLY A 448 3.37 2.93 -15.77
CA GLY A 448 2.60 2.88 -17.00
C GLY A 448 1.12 3.13 -16.74
N SER A 449 0.53 2.44 -15.76
CA SER A 449 -0.89 2.57 -15.43
C SER A 449 -1.31 4.00 -15.02
N LEU A 450 -0.40 4.79 -14.42
CA LEU A 450 -0.68 6.18 -14.02
C LEU A 450 -0.92 7.10 -15.22
N PHE A 451 -0.21 6.86 -16.31
CA PHE A 451 -0.24 7.72 -17.50
C PHE A 451 -0.92 7.07 -18.71
N GLU A 452 -1.48 5.87 -18.52
CA GLU A 452 -2.22 5.14 -19.54
C GLU A 452 -3.51 5.87 -19.97
N CYS A 453 -3.91 5.64 -21.22
CA CYS A 453 -5.21 6.03 -21.75
C CYS A 453 -5.99 4.75 -22.06
N GLU A 454 -7.13 4.55 -21.39
CA GLU A 454 -8.04 3.39 -21.56
C GLU A 454 -8.68 3.28 -22.96
N CYS A 455 -8.46 4.31 -23.76
CA CYS A 455 -9.15 4.69 -24.98
C CYS A 455 -8.46 4.15 -26.24
N LYS A 456 -7.17 3.83 -26.12
CA LYS A 456 -6.38 3.03 -27.07
C LYS A 456 -5.40 2.30 -26.19
N TRP A 457 -5.37 0.97 -26.19
CA TRP A 457 -4.43 0.08 -25.50
C TRP A 457 -2.93 0.40 -25.72
N ARG A 458 -2.51 1.66 -25.54
CA ARG A 458 -1.16 2.22 -25.71
C ARG A 458 -0.37 2.08 -24.42
N ALA A 459 -0.52 0.91 -23.83
CA ALA A 459 0.30 0.30 -22.82
C ALA A 459 1.78 0.25 -23.27
N GLU A 460 2.02 -0.02 -24.55
CA GLU A 460 3.33 -0.47 -25.09
C GLU A 460 4.53 0.43 -24.79
N PHE A 461 4.36 1.76 -24.67
CA PHE A 461 5.51 2.65 -24.44
C PHE A 461 6.21 2.37 -23.12
N PHE A 462 5.44 2.17 -22.05
CA PHE A 462 6.01 1.91 -20.73
C PHE A 462 6.34 0.44 -20.52
N TYR A 463 5.68 -0.50 -21.22
CA TYR A 463 6.02 -1.92 -21.05
C TYR A 463 7.36 -2.31 -21.68
N ASN A 464 7.83 -1.55 -22.67
CA ASN A 464 9.00 -1.89 -23.47
C ASN A 464 10.06 -0.76 -23.48
N PHE A 465 10.20 0.02 -22.40
CA PHE A 465 11.17 1.12 -22.39
C PHE A 465 12.63 0.63 -22.37
N ASP A 466 12.83 -0.64 -22.05
CA ASP A 466 14.08 -1.33 -21.80
C ASP A 466 14.32 -2.49 -22.79
N GLU A 467 13.45 -2.68 -23.77
CA GLU A 467 13.73 -3.54 -24.94
C GLU A 467 14.71 -2.81 -25.88
N GLU A 468 15.79 -3.50 -26.29
CA GLU A 468 16.71 -2.98 -27.32
C GLU A 468 15.91 -2.69 -28.61
N VAL A 469 16.02 -1.48 -29.13
CA VAL A 469 15.38 -1.03 -30.38
C VAL A 469 16.12 -1.54 -31.60
#